data_AF-A0A5A8CBG0-F1
#
_entry.id   AF-A0A5A8CBG0-F1
#
_cell.length_a   1.000
_cell.length_b   1.000
_cell.length_c   1.000
_cell.angle_alpha   90.00
_cell.angle_beta   90.00
_cell.angle_gamma   90.00
#
_symmetry.space_group_name_H-M   'P 1'
#
loop_
_entity.id
_entity.type
_entity.pdbx_description
1 polymer ?
#
loop_
_entity_poly.entity_id
_entity_poly.type
_entity_poly.pdbx_seq_one_letter_code
_entity_poly.pdbx_strand_id
1 'polypeptide(L)'
;MAAAAAVDAVKSGASTLSDLACVPCTTSADSDLAVLSSADVAEMRKGISAAWDVVDHALERRFVAKNFQAALDALVGFGAVAEAAGHHPDLHITGFRNVTVRISTHGLRGKLSVNDFILASKLDGVPVVYSPKWARENPQLATGAADA
;
A
#
# COMPACT_ATOMS: atom_id res chain seq x y z
N MET A 1 2.10 -3.35 -22.10
CA MET A 1 2.45 -1.92 -22.27
C MET A 1 2.04 -1.05 -21.08
N ALA A 2 1.04 -1.42 -20.28
CA ALA A 2 0.47 -0.56 -19.24
C ALA A 2 1.40 -0.23 -18.05
N ALA A 3 2.22 -1.17 -17.55
CA ALA A 3 3.06 -0.88 -16.38
C ALA A 3 4.15 0.18 -16.63
N ALA A 4 4.79 0.16 -17.80
CA ALA A 4 5.78 1.18 -18.17
C ALA A 4 5.13 2.56 -18.34
N ALA A 5 3.97 2.62 -19.00
CA ALA A 5 3.22 3.86 -19.17
C ALA A 5 2.74 4.44 -17.82
N ALA A 6 2.31 3.61 -16.87
CA ALA A 6 1.95 4.04 -15.52
C ALA A 6 3.16 4.63 -14.77
N VAL A 7 4.33 3.97 -14.86
CA VAL A 7 5.57 4.47 -14.28
C VAL A 7 5.98 5.82 -14.87
N ASP A 8 5.89 5.98 -16.20
CA ASP A 8 6.24 7.22 -16.88
C ASP A 8 5.25 8.36 -16.59
N ALA A 9 3.96 8.06 -16.47
CA ALA A 9 2.92 9.03 -16.09
C ALA A 9 3.14 9.57 -14.68
N VAL A 10 3.55 8.72 -13.73
CA VAL A 10 3.89 9.13 -12.36
C VAL A 10 5.19 9.94 -12.36
N LYS A 11 6.25 9.49 -13.05
CA LYS A 11 7.53 10.20 -13.17
C LYS A 11 7.40 11.61 -13.72
N SER A 12 6.52 11.80 -14.70
CA SER A 12 6.27 13.08 -15.34
C SER A 12 5.33 14.00 -14.55
N GLY A 13 4.76 13.51 -13.43
CA GLY A 13 3.76 14.24 -12.65
C GLY A 13 2.40 14.37 -13.35
N ALA A 14 2.19 13.63 -14.45
CA ALA A 14 0.95 13.65 -15.22
C ALA A 14 -0.21 12.93 -14.49
N SER A 15 0.09 12.11 -13.48
CA SER A 15 -0.92 11.38 -12.70
C SER A 15 -0.44 11.10 -11.28
N THR A 16 -1.39 11.07 -10.34
CA THR A 16 -1.16 10.58 -8.98
C THR A 16 -1.40 9.06 -8.94
N LEU A 17 -0.63 8.33 -8.14
CA LEU A 17 -0.77 6.87 -8.00
C LEU A 17 -2.20 6.46 -7.59
N SER A 18 -2.86 7.24 -6.74
CA SER A 18 -4.24 7.00 -6.30
C SER A 18 -5.27 7.04 -7.43
N ASP A 19 -4.97 7.71 -8.54
CA ASP A 19 -5.88 7.90 -9.67
C ASP A 19 -5.75 6.79 -10.72
N LEU A 20 -4.65 6.03 -10.66
CA LEU A 20 -4.41 4.93 -11.59
C LEU A 20 -5.24 3.69 -11.21
N ALA A 21 -5.55 2.89 -12.23
CA ALA A 21 -6.16 1.59 -12.08
C ALA A 21 -5.06 0.51 -12.00
N CYS A 22 -5.22 -0.45 -11.10
CA CYS A 22 -4.42 -1.67 -11.13
C CYS A 22 -4.78 -2.47 -12.38
N VAL A 23 -3.78 -3.12 -12.97
CA VAL A 23 -4.02 -4.14 -14.01
C VAL A 23 -4.24 -5.51 -13.35
N PRO A 24 -4.98 -6.45 -13.96
CA PRO A 24 -5.24 -7.76 -13.34
C PRO A 24 -3.97 -8.48 -12.92
N CYS A 25 -3.97 -9.02 -11.70
CA CYS A 25 -2.80 -9.69 -11.09
C CYS A 25 -2.56 -11.13 -11.59
N THR A 26 -3.05 -11.47 -12.79
CA THR A 26 -2.96 -12.81 -13.34
C THR A 26 -1.55 -13.12 -13.84
N THR A 27 -1.11 -14.36 -13.65
CA THR A 27 0.21 -14.88 -14.08
C THR A 27 0.28 -15.25 -15.57
N SER A 28 -0.72 -14.85 -16.37
CA SER A 28 -0.72 -15.13 -17.81
C SER A 28 0.47 -14.46 -18.48
N ALA A 29 1.03 -15.09 -19.52
CA ALA A 29 2.13 -14.54 -20.32
C ALA A 29 1.81 -13.15 -20.92
N ASP A 30 0.53 -12.79 -20.97
CA ASP A 30 0.01 -11.51 -21.44
C ASP A 30 -0.26 -10.49 -20.31
N SER A 31 0.19 -10.74 -19.07
CA SER A 31 0.05 -9.75 -18.00
C SER A 31 0.94 -8.56 -18.31
N ASP A 32 0.34 -7.37 -18.33
CA ASP A 32 1.06 -6.11 -18.51
C ASP A 32 1.90 -5.69 -17.30
N LEU A 33 2.00 -6.56 -16.28
CA LEU A 33 2.77 -6.37 -15.07
C LEU A 33 4.25 -6.71 -15.28
N ALA A 34 5.11 -5.84 -14.75
CA ALA A 34 6.55 -6.04 -14.74
C ALA A 34 7.10 -5.81 -13.33
N VAL A 35 8.17 -6.54 -13.02
CA VAL A 35 8.97 -6.30 -11.81
C VAL A 35 9.63 -4.94 -11.95
N LEU A 36 9.45 -4.06 -10.96
CA LEU A 36 10.07 -2.74 -10.96
C LEU A 36 11.58 -2.82 -10.71
N SER A 37 12.33 -1.95 -11.37
CA SER A 37 13.74 -1.72 -11.05
C SER A 37 13.89 -0.99 -9.71
N SER A 38 15.07 -1.05 -9.09
CA SER A 38 15.33 -0.30 -7.85
C SER A 38 15.15 1.21 -8.02
N ALA A 39 15.43 1.75 -9.22
CA ALA A 39 15.22 3.15 -9.53
C ALA A 39 13.73 3.50 -9.61
N ASP A 40 12.93 2.65 -10.25
CA ASP A 40 11.48 2.85 -10.31
C ASP A 40 10.83 2.70 -8.93
N VAL A 41 11.27 1.74 -8.12
CA VAL A 41 10.83 1.61 -6.72
C VAL A 41 11.10 2.90 -5.94
N ALA A 42 12.32 3.44 -6.03
CA ALA A 42 12.67 4.68 -5.35
C ALA A 42 11.82 5.87 -5.82
N GLU A 43 11.48 5.91 -7.10
CA GLU A 43 10.61 6.95 -7.67
C GLU A 43 9.16 6.81 -7.20
N MET A 44 8.56 5.62 -7.34
CA MET A 44 7.18 5.37 -6.93
C MET A 44 6.97 5.61 -5.44
N ARG A 45 7.99 5.37 -4.60
CA ARG A 45 7.95 5.67 -3.16
C ARG A 45 7.61 7.13 -2.84
N LYS A 46 7.90 8.07 -3.74
CA LYS A 46 7.59 9.50 -3.51
C LYS A 46 6.09 9.79 -3.55
N GLY A 47 5.29 8.91 -4.16
CA GLY A 47 3.84 9.07 -4.31
C GLY A 47 3.00 8.35 -3.25
N ILE A 48 3.63 7.79 -2.21
CA ILE A 48 2.95 7.08 -1.11
C ILE A 48 3.43 7.62 0.24
N SER A 49 2.64 7.38 1.28
CA SER A 49 2.94 7.79 2.65
C SER A 49 4.28 7.24 3.14
N ALA A 50 4.98 8.03 3.97
CA ALA A 50 6.18 7.61 4.67
C ALA A 50 5.96 6.42 5.61
N ALA A 51 4.70 6.06 5.90
CA ALA A 51 4.32 4.89 6.68
C ALA A 51 4.63 3.54 5.99
N TRP A 52 4.93 3.56 4.69
CA TRP A 52 5.35 2.39 3.92
C TRP A 52 6.87 2.27 3.86
N ASP A 53 7.36 1.07 4.12
CA ASP A 53 8.76 0.69 3.90
C ASP A 53 8.87 -0.48 2.92
N VAL A 54 10.05 -0.67 2.32
CA VAL A 54 10.31 -1.80 1.43
C VAL A 54 11.07 -2.88 2.20
N VAL A 55 10.42 -4.02 2.45
CA VAL A 55 10.98 -5.15 3.21
C VAL A 55 10.82 -6.43 2.40
N ASP A 56 11.93 -7.08 2.06
CA ASP A 56 11.96 -8.34 1.30
C ASP A 56 11.09 -8.30 0.02
N HIS A 57 11.28 -7.27 -0.80
CA HIS A 57 10.53 -7.05 -2.05
C HIS A 57 9.01 -6.87 -1.90
N ALA A 58 8.54 -6.45 -0.73
CA ALA A 58 7.16 -6.04 -0.48
C ALA A 58 7.12 -4.65 0.14
N LEU A 59 5.99 -3.96 -0.04
CA LEU A 59 5.67 -2.77 0.75
C LEU A 59 5.08 -3.21 2.08
N GLU A 60 5.54 -2.65 3.19
CA GLU A 60 5.04 -2.97 4.51
C GLU A 60 4.72 -1.70 5.30
N ARG A 61 3.51 -1.63 5.86
CA ARG A 61 3.07 -0.58 6.79
C ARG A 61 2.70 -1.22 8.11
N ARG A 62 3.33 -0.77 9.19
CA ARG A 62 3.14 -1.28 10.56
C ARG A 62 2.70 -0.18 11.50
N PHE A 63 1.66 -0.44 12.29
CA PHE A 63 1.21 0.49 13.32
C PHE A 63 0.49 -0.23 14.47
N VAL A 64 0.30 0.48 15.57
CA VAL A 64 -0.50 0.01 16.71
C VAL A 64 -1.80 0.79 16.74
N ALA A 65 -2.93 0.13 16.57
CA ALA A 65 -4.26 0.75 16.62
C ALA A 65 -4.64 1.14 18.07
N LYS A 66 -5.64 2.01 18.23
CA LYS A 66 -6.14 2.44 19.55
C LYS A 66 -6.62 1.26 20.39
N ASN A 67 -7.33 0.31 19.79
CA ASN A 67 -7.83 -0.91 20.40
C ASN A 67 -8.08 -1.97 19.30
N PHE A 68 -8.56 -3.15 19.67
CA PHE A 68 -8.86 -4.23 18.71
C PHE A 68 -9.91 -3.82 17.67
N GLN A 69 -10.96 -3.10 18.09
CA GLN A 69 -12.01 -2.65 17.17
C GLN A 69 -11.45 -1.69 16.12
N ALA A 70 -10.64 -0.70 16.52
CA ALA A 70 -9.99 0.23 15.60
C ALA A 70 -9.03 -0.49 14.62
N ALA A 71 -8.42 -1.61 15.03
CA ALA A 71 -7.64 -2.44 14.10
C ALA A 71 -8.57 -3.11 13.06
N LEU A 72 -9.68 -3.71 13.49
CA LEU A 72 -10.65 -4.31 12.58
C LEU A 72 -11.25 -3.29 11.60
N ASP A 73 -11.62 -2.10 12.08
CA ASP A 73 -12.21 -1.05 11.23
C ASP A 73 -11.22 -0.63 10.13
N ALA A 74 -9.93 -0.48 10.47
CA ALA A 74 -8.89 -0.21 9.50
C ALA A 74 -8.76 -1.36 8.47
N LEU A 75 -8.75 -2.62 8.91
CA LEU A 75 -8.65 -3.78 8.03
C LEU A 75 -9.85 -3.90 7.09
N VAL A 76 -11.07 -3.62 7.56
CA VAL A 76 -12.28 -3.60 6.73
C VAL A 76 -12.18 -2.50 5.67
N GLY A 77 -11.72 -1.31 6.06
CA GLY A 77 -11.47 -0.20 5.12
C GLY A 77 -10.43 -0.56 4.06
N PHE A 78 -9.30 -1.15 4.48
CA PHE A 78 -8.26 -1.63 3.56
C PHE A 78 -8.78 -2.71 2.62
N GLY A 79 -9.57 -3.67 3.14
CA GLY A 79 -10.18 -4.73 2.33
C GLY A 79 -11.12 -4.20 1.26
N ALA A 80 -11.97 -3.21 1.59
CA ALA A 80 -12.86 -2.59 0.62
C ALA A 80 -12.09 -1.88 -0.51
N VAL A 81 -11.02 -1.15 -0.18
CA VAL A 81 -10.16 -0.49 -1.17
C VAL A 81 -9.42 -1.52 -2.03
N ALA A 82 -8.88 -2.58 -1.42
CA ALA A 82 -8.20 -3.66 -2.12
C ALA A 82 -9.11 -4.37 -3.13
N GLU A 83 -10.35 -4.69 -2.74
CA GLU A 83 -11.31 -5.32 -3.65
C GLU A 83 -11.71 -4.39 -4.79
N ALA A 84 -11.97 -3.12 -4.51
CA ALA A 84 -12.27 -2.14 -5.56
C ALA A 84 -11.09 -1.96 -6.54
N ALA A 85 -9.85 -2.09 -6.04
CA ALA A 85 -8.65 -2.02 -6.87
C ALA A 85 -8.36 -3.34 -7.62
N GLY A 86 -8.93 -4.47 -7.22
CA GLY A 86 -8.60 -5.79 -7.79
C GLY A 86 -7.14 -6.19 -7.50
N HIS A 87 -6.56 -5.70 -6.40
CA HIS A 87 -5.22 -6.05 -5.95
C HIS A 87 -5.22 -6.16 -4.43
N HIS A 88 -4.77 -7.30 -3.90
CA HIS A 88 -5.02 -7.68 -2.51
C HIS A 88 -3.73 -7.68 -1.68
N PRO A 89 -3.71 -7.02 -0.51
CA PRO A 89 -2.60 -7.09 0.43
C PRO A 89 -2.77 -8.25 1.42
N ASP A 90 -1.68 -8.67 2.05
CA ASP A 90 -1.72 -9.46 3.27
C ASP A 90 -2.02 -8.54 4.47
N LEU A 91 -3.06 -8.88 5.24
CA LEU A 91 -3.52 -8.12 6.40
C LEU A 91 -3.36 -8.94 7.68
N HIS A 92 -2.57 -8.45 8.62
CA HIS A 92 -2.31 -9.14 9.89
C HIS A 92 -2.71 -8.29 11.09
N ILE A 93 -3.39 -8.93 12.04
CA ILE A 93 -3.54 -8.43 13.42
C ILE A 93 -2.80 -9.39 14.34
N THR A 94 -1.88 -8.86 15.14
CA THR A 94 -1.15 -9.62 16.16
C THR A 94 -1.16 -8.88 17.49
N GLY A 95 -0.97 -9.60 18.59
CA GLY A 95 -0.83 -9.01 19.92
C GLY A 95 -1.95 -8.02 20.26
N PHE A 96 -3.21 -8.42 19.99
CA PHE A 96 -4.44 -7.64 20.15
C PHE A 96 -4.62 -6.47 19.16
N ARG A 97 -3.63 -5.60 18.92
CA ARG A 97 -3.89 -4.39 18.10
C ARG A 97 -2.73 -3.91 17.25
N ASN A 98 -1.74 -4.78 17.04
CA ASN A 98 -0.63 -4.49 16.14
C ASN A 98 -1.06 -4.90 14.74
N VAL A 99 -1.08 -3.94 13.82
CA VAL A 99 -1.47 -4.14 12.42
C VAL A 99 -0.24 -4.10 11.55
N THR A 100 -0.13 -5.10 10.67
CA THR A 100 0.82 -5.10 9.56
C THR A 100 0.04 -5.27 8.27
N VAL A 101 0.25 -4.36 7.33
CA VAL A 101 -0.23 -4.46 5.94
C VAL A 101 0.97 -4.70 5.06
N ARG A 102 0.94 -5.78 4.28
CA ARG A 102 2.04 -6.16 3.38
C ARG A 102 1.52 -6.30 1.95
N ILE A 103 2.16 -5.64 1.00
CA ILE A 103 1.73 -5.61 -0.41
C ILE A 103 2.85 -6.13 -1.30
N SER A 104 2.55 -7.13 -2.10
CA SER A 104 3.42 -7.59 -3.18
C SER A 104 2.57 -8.23 -4.27
N THR A 105 3.11 -8.31 -5.49
CA THR A 105 2.40 -8.95 -6.58
C THR A 105 2.68 -10.46 -6.56
N HIS A 106 1.74 -11.26 -6.04
CA HIS A 106 1.87 -12.72 -5.93
C HIS A 106 2.19 -13.38 -7.29
N GLY A 107 1.57 -12.90 -8.36
CA GLY A 107 1.82 -13.41 -9.72
C GLY A 107 3.26 -13.21 -10.21
N LEU A 108 4.00 -12.25 -9.63
CA LEU A 108 5.42 -12.01 -9.92
C LEU A 108 6.34 -12.66 -8.88
N ARG A 109 5.87 -13.74 -8.23
CA ARG A 109 6.58 -14.45 -7.16
C ARG A 109 6.88 -13.56 -5.94
N GLY A 110 5.93 -12.67 -5.60
CA GLY A 110 6.04 -11.79 -4.44
C GLY A 110 7.03 -10.64 -4.62
N LYS A 111 7.17 -10.13 -5.86
CA LYS A 111 8.00 -8.97 -6.18
C LYS A 111 7.15 -7.72 -6.37
N LEU A 112 7.79 -6.56 -6.25
CA LEU A 112 7.15 -5.26 -6.47
C LEU A 112 6.82 -5.00 -7.95
N SER A 113 5.59 -4.57 -8.19
CA SER A 113 5.08 -4.00 -9.43
C SER A 113 4.46 -2.63 -9.16
N VAL A 114 4.05 -1.92 -10.21
CA VAL A 114 3.34 -0.64 -10.08
C VAL A 114 2.02 -0.77 -9.31
N ASN A 115 1.32 -1.92 -9.41
CA ASN A 115 0.07 -2.15 -8.68
C ASN A 115 0.25 -2.06 -7.17
N ASP A 116 1.41 -2.49 -6.65
CA ASP A 116 1.69 -2.46 -5.22
C ASP A 116 1.71 -1.03 -4.69
N PHE A 117 2.27 -0.10 -5.48
CA PHE A 117 2.33 1.33 -5.15
C PHE A 117 1.01 2.05 -5.39
N ILE A 118 0.26 1.68 -6.44
CA ILE A 118 -1.09 2.18 -6.68
C ILE A 118 -1.99 1.82 -5.49
N LEU A 119 -1.97 0.56 -5.06
CA LEU A 119 -2.75 0.12 -3.91
C LEU A 119 -2.30 0.82 -2.63
N ALA A 120 -0.99 0.88 -2.35
CA ALA A 120 -0.47 1.61 -1.19
C ALA A 120 -0.96 3.06 -1.14
N SER A 121 -0.92 3.77 -2.27
CA SER A 121 -1.41 5.16 -2.39
C SER A 121 -2.91 5.28 -2.12
N LYS A 122 -3.73 4.33 -2.61
CA LYS A 122 -5.17 4.30 -2.31
C LYS A 122 -5.45 4.00 -0.83
N LEU A 123 -4.69 3.08 -0.22
CA LEU A 123 -4.81 2.73 1.19
C LEU A 123 -4.40 3.88 2.13
N ASP A 124 -3.58 4.82 1.67
CA ASP A 124 -3.25 6.02 2.44
C ASP A 124 -4.47 6.90 2.73
N GLY A 125 -5.53 6.81 1.92
CA GLY A 125 -6.80 7.50 2.13
C GLY A 125 -7.73 6.83 3.15
N VAL A 126 -7.40 5.62 3.64
CA VAL A 126 -8.22 4.93 4.65
C VAL A 126 -7.88 5.48 6.04
N PRO A 127 -8.86 6.03 6.77
CA PRO A 127 -8.59 6.59 8.09
C PRO A 127 -8.18 5.50 9.09
N VAL A 128 -7.16 5.80 9.91
CA VAL A 128 -6.68 4.90 10.95
C VAL A 128 -6.68 5.61 12.30
N VAL A 129 -7.26 4.95 13.31
CA VAL A 129 -7.23 5.44 14.70
C VAL A 129 -6.09 4.76 15.45
N TYR A 130 -4.96 5.44 15.54
CA TYR A 130 -3.75 4.93 16.18
C TYR A 130 -3.82 4.94 17.71
N SER A 131 -2.99 4.10 18.34
CA SER A 131 -2.68 4.20 19.77
C SER A 131 -2.04 5.56 20.05
N PRO A 132 -2.48 6.32 21.07
CA PRO A 132 -1.88 7.62 21.40
C PRO A 132 -0.38 7.54 21.68
N LYS A 133 0.09 6.44 22.28
CA LYS A 133 1.52 6.21 22.49
C LYS A 133 2.26 6.06 21.16
N TRP A 134 1.76 5.19 20.29
CA TRP A 134 2.39 4.92 18.99
C TRP A 134 2.43 6.19 18.12
N ALA A 135 1.34 6.96 18.09
CA ALA A 135 1.26 8.20 17.33
C ALA A 135 2.28 9.25 17.81
N ARG A 136 2.48 9.39 19.13
CA ARG A 136 3.52 10.29 19.68
C ARG A 136 4.94 9.84 19.35
N GLU A 137 5.18 8.54 19.28
CA GLU A 137 6.48 7.95 18.93
C GLU A 137 6.75 7.98 17.42
N ASN A 138 5.70 8.09 16.60
CA ASN A 138 5.77 8.05 15.13
C ASN A 138 4.96 9.18 14.46
N PRO A 139 5.16 10.46 14.83
CA PRO A 139 4.31 11.55 14.38
C PRO A 139 4.27 11.72 12.85
N GLN A 140 5.38 11.43 12.18
CA GLN A 140 5.52 11.51 10.73
C GLN A 140 4.83 10.34 9.98
N LEU A 141 4.55 9.23 10.68
CA LEU A 141 3.87 8.05 10.12
C LEU A 141 2.37 8.04 10.43
N ALA A 142 1.94 8.84 11.40
CA ALA A 142 0.55 8.96 11.82
C ALA A 142 -0.26 9.98 11.00
N THR A 143 0.23 10.37 9.81
CA THR A 143 -0.49 11.26 8.90
C THR A 143 -1.81 10.62 8.44
N GLY A 144 -2.88 11.41 8.33
CA GLY A 144 -4.23 10.90 8.04
C GLY A 144 -4.94 10.22 9.21
N ALA A 145 -4.49 10.45 10.45
CA ALA A 145 -5.21 10.01 11.64
C ALA A 145 -6.63 10.61 11.67
N ALA A 146 -7.65 9.78 11.88
CA ALA A 146 -8.97 10.28 12.22
C ALA A 146 -8.97 10.78 13.67
N ASP A 147 -9.57 11.94 13.90
CA ASP A 147 -9.89 12.40 15.25
C ASP A 147 -10.87 11.41 15.89
N ALA A 148 -10.56 11.00 17.12
CA ALA A 148 -11.18 9.88 17.81
C ALA A 148 -12.36 10.27 18.71
#